data_AF-A0A2A2ZBE5-F1
#
_entry.id   AF-A0A2A2ZBE5-F1
#
_cell.length_a   1.000
_cell.length_b   1.000
_cell.length_c   1.000
_cell.angle_alpha   90.00
_cell.angle_beta   90.00
_cell.angle_gamma   90.00
#
_symmetry.space_group_name_H-M   'P 1'
#
loop_
_entity.id
_entity.type
_entity.pdbx_description
1 polymer ?
#
loop_
_entity_poly.entity_id
_entity_poly.type
_entity_poly.pdbx_seq_one_letter_code
_entity_poly.pdbx_strand_id
1 'polypeptide(L)'
;MIASPQVVETHEWEIPAYKLDAFQAKIAQANKKLARAGLDARFEVSYEEFEVKKNVSTVDRFVVSGHDPVYVYEPWVRATLTGPLTLRHGHFTFVASLVAEEAGITVHSAPGQELGGYAPKGTNECDHCNVARSRTRLYLVRDERDGSIVQLGHSCIELYTGITPKGLWALAFDEELAGFTRDDLDGGFGPRSYGASVDLVLAYAFAHSDKGRAYVPSSGFGVATVSQVRTSLFSDINRLKEADRNYFIAKGAEAATYLADTGLIAAIKAAVTETAEDSDYGRNLRVVLAGEHVSGRNVGILASLVKVYARQQQLEAERKAHPVVAGFIGEVGERVRDISATAKTVVYSEGDYGMKTFLVAITDDGHTVVWNASKALDIEVGDTFTMGAATVKAHDNYHGVDQTVITRPSKLAISPAAAPSLASG
;
A
#
# COMPACT_ATOMS: atom_id res chain seq x y z
N MET A 1 33.03 46.57 23.77
CA MET A 1 31.99 45.58 24.13
C MET A 1 32.16 44.41 23.20
N ILE A 2 32.42 43.23 23.74
CA ILE A 2 32.60 41.99 22.98
C ILE A 2 31.21 41.61 22.47
N ALA A 3 31.03 41.56 21.15
CA ALA A 3 29.79 41.06 20.56
C ALA A 3 29.60 39.61 21.01
N SER A 4 28.54 39.35 21.77
CA SER A 4 28.10 37.98 22.07
C SER A 4 27.92 37.23 20.76
N PRO A 5 28.39 35.98 20.64
CA PRO A 5 28.15 35.19 19.45
C PRO A 5 26.64 35.08 19.24
N GLN A 6 26.14 35.58 18.09
CA GLN A 6 24.75 35.34 17.72
C GLN A 6 24.57 33.83 17.60
N VAL A 7 23.76 33.26 18.48
CA VAL A 7 23.37 31.85 18.43
C VAL A 7 22.56 31.70 17.15
N VAL A 8 23.15 31.04 16.15
CA VAL A 8 22.44 30.68 14.92
C VAL A 8 21.45 29.57 15.30
N GLU A 9 20.19 29.93 15.52
CA GLU A 9 19.13 28.94 15.70
C GLU A 9 19.13 27.99 14.50
N THR A 10 19.31 26.71 14.79
CA THR A 10 19.36 25.63 13.81
C THR A 10 18.21 24.71 14.16
N HIS A 11 17.26 24.57 13.24
CA HIS A 11 16.13 23.66 13.40
C HIS A 11 16.43 22.39 12.61
N GLU A 12 16.31 21.25 13.27
CA GLU A 12 16.58 19.95 12.67
C GLU A 12 15.34 19.06 12.75
N TRP A 13 14.97 18.46 11.61
CA TRP A 13 13.91 17.46 11.53
C TRP A 13 14.49 16.16 10.99
N GLU A 14 14.36 15.08 11.75
CA GLU A 14 14.64 13.73 11.26
C GLU A 14 13.35 13.17 10.64
N ILE A 15 13.39 12.97 9.32
CA ILE A 15 12.22 12.67 8.50
C ILE A 15 12.43 11.31 7.84
N PRO A 16 11.49 10.36 7.94
CA PRO A 16 11.55 9.15 7.14
C PRO A 16 11.61 9.50 5.65
N ALA A 17 12.49 8.87 4.86
CA ALA A 17 12.76 9.29 3.48
C ALA A 17 11.49 9.38 2.60
N TYR A 18 10.45 8.60 2.89
CA TYR A 18 9.18 8.65 2.16
C TYR A 18 8.29 9.86 2.45
N LYS A 19 8.52 10.57 3.56
CA LYS A 19 7.87 11.86 3.87
C LYS A 19 8.66 13.05 3.27
N LEU A 20 9.86 12.82 2.71
CA LEU A 20 10.71 13.91 2.20
C LEU A 20 10.03 14.71 1.09
N ASP A 21 9.43 14.06 0.09
CA ASP A 21 8.76 14.77 -1.02
C ASP A 21 7.62 15.68 -0.53
N ALA A 22 6.84 15.18 0.43
CA ALA A 22 5.75 15.94 1.04
C ALA A 22 6.28 17.11 1.87
N PHE A 23 7.38 16.89 2.62
CA PHE A 23 8.08 17.93 3.37
C PHE A 23 8.64 19.02 2.43
N GLN A 24 9.35 18.64 1.36
CA GLN A 24 9.87 19.56 0.34
C GLN A 24 8.75 20.35 -0.35
N ALA A 25 7.63 19.70 -0.68
CA ALA A 25 6.47 20.38 -1.26
C ALA A 25 5.87 21.42 -0.31
N LYS A 26 5.84 21.15 1.00
CA LYS A 26 5.42 22.11 2.04
C LYS A 26 6.40 23.28 2.13
N ILE A 27 7.71 23.05 2.17
CA ILE A 27 8.74 24.10 2.13
C ILE A 27 8.57 24.98 0.87
N ALA A 28 8.41 24.36 -0.30
CA ALA A 28 8.19 25.07 -1.56
C ALA A 28 6.91 25.89 -1.57
N GLN A 29 5.82 25.36 -1.00
CA GLN A 29 4.57 26.09 -0.85
C GLN A 29 4.72 27.28 0.10
N ALA A 30 5.46 27.14 1.20
CA ALA A 30 5.79 28.21 2.13
C ALA A 30 6.59 29.31 1.42
N ASN A 31 7.67 28.96 0.72
CA ASN A 31 8.48 29.89 -0.07
C ASN A 31 7.66 30.61 -1.15
N LYS A 32 6.74 29.92 -1.84
CA LYS A 32 5.84 30.53 -2.82
C LYS A 32 4.85 31.51 -2.18
N LYS A 33 4.38 31.22 -0.97
CA LYS A 33 3.51 32.13 -0.21
C LYS A 33 4.29 33.36 0.30
N LEU A 34 5.52 33.18 0.77
CA LEU A 34 6.42 34.28 1.14
C LEU A 34 6.69 35.21 -0.05
N ALA A 35 6.99 34.64 -1.22
CA ALA A 35 7.18 35.42 -2.45
C ALA A 35 5.92 36.21 -2.86
N ARG A 36 4.72 35.60 -2.75
CA ARG A 36 3.44 36.28 -3.01
C ARG A 36 3.13 37.39 -2.00
N ALA A 37 3.65 37.27 -0.78
CA ALA A 37 3.51 38.26 0.28
C ALA A 37 4.59 39.36 0.21
N GLY A 38 5.46 39.36 -0.81
CA GLY A 38 6.50 40.37 -0.98
C GLY A 38 7.68 40.25 -0.01
N LEU A 39 7.87 39.06 0.57
CA LEU A 39 8.95 38.80 1.52
C LEU A 39 10.18 38.26 0.80
N ASP A 40 11.36 38.74 1.18
CA ASP A 40 12.65 38.23 0.68
C ASP A 40 13.12 36.97 1.43
N ALA A 41 12.58 36.72 2.63
CA ALA A 41 12.90 35.54 3.43
C ALA A 41 12.52 34.23 2.72
N ARG A 42 13.38 33.22 2.82
CA ARG A 42 13.15 31.86 2.31
C ARG A 42 13.52 30.84 3.37
N PHE A 43 12.77 29.75 3.40
CA PHE A 43 13.16 28.53 4.09
C PHE A 43 14.19 27.81 3.23
N GLU A 44 15.46 27.93 3.60
CA GLU A 44 16.59 27.23 2.99
C GLU A 44 16.97 26.04 3.87
N VAL A 45 16.64 24.84 3.40
CA VAL A 45 16.82 23.60 4.16
C VAL A 45 17.85 22.74 3.46
N SER A 46 18.88 22.31 4.20
CA SER A 46 19.83 21.28 3.74
C SER A 46 19.35 19.90 4.16
N TYR A 47 19.69 18.88 3.37
CA TYR A 47 19.27 17.49 3.59
C TYR A 47 20.48 16.56 3.67
N GLU A 48 20.53 15.72 4.70
CA GLU A 48 21.54 14.68 4.90
C GLU A 48 20.84 13.32 5.04
N GLU A 49 21.18 12.36 4.19
CA GLU A 49 20.62 11.00 4.25
C GLU A 49 21.34 10.16 5.32
N PHE A 50 20.58 9.39 6.10
CA PHE A 50 21.12 8.45 7.07
C PHE A 50 20.19 7.25 7.26
N GLU A 51 20.71 6.17 7.83
CA GLU A 51 19.91 4.98 8.13
C GLU A 51 19.64 4.87 9.63
N VAL A 52 18.37 4.64 9.98
CA VAL A 52 17.97 4.33 11.35
C VAL A 52 17.83 2.82 11.48
N LYS A 53 18.71 2.20 12.26
CA LYS A 53 18.60 0.80 12.67
C LYS A 53 17.56 0.68 13.79
N LYS A 54 16.37 0.21 13.47
CA LYS A 54 15.31 -0.08 14.45
C LYS A 54 15.31 -1.55 14.81
N ASN A 55 15.37 -1.82 16.11
CA ASN A 55 15.08 -3.15 16.63
C ASN A 55 13.56 -3.32 16.73
N VAL A 56 12.97 -4.10 15.83
CA VAL A 56 11.52 -4.29 15.79
C VAL A 56 11.04 -5.16 16.98
N SER A 57 11.95 -5.90 17.64
CA SER A 57 11.61 -6.69 18.84
C SER A 57 11.34 -5.86 20.11
N THR A 58 11.55 -4.54 20.10
CA THR A 58 11.38 -3.69 21.31
C THR A 58 10.22 -2.69 21.25
N VAL A 59 9.54 -2.57 20.11
CA VAL A 59 8.22 -1.89 20.06
C VAL A 59 7.10 -2.85 20.46
N ASP A 60 7.31 -4.15 20.32
CA ASP A 60 6.40 -5.19 20.82
C ASP A 60 6.93 -5.79 22.12
N ARG A 61 6.41 -5.32 23.25
CA ARG A 61 6.41 -6.16 24.45
C ARG A 61 5.52 -7.37 24.17
N PHE A 62 6.20 -8.48 23.86
CA PHE A 62 5.74 -9.87 23.81
C PHE A 62 4.92 -10.31 22.59
N VAL A 63 5.63 -10.78 21.55
CA VAL A 63 5.31 -12.07 20.93
C VAL A 63 6.52 -12.97 21.11
N VAL A 64 6.30 -14.09 21.81
CA VAL A 64 7.27 -15.16 22.03
C VAL A 64 7.63 -15.76 20.67
N SER A 65 8.76 -15.32 20.12
CA SER A 65 9.50 -16.09 19.12
C SER A 65 10.96 -16.03 19.52
N GLY A 66 11.60 -17.19 19.65
CA GLY A 66 13.04 -17.30 19.88
C GLY A 66 13.86 -16.96 18.63
N HIS A 67 13.43 -15.96 17.87
CA HIS A 67 14.16 -15.45 16.72
C HIS A 67 15.14 -14.39 17.18
N ASP A 68 16.31 -14.35 16.53
CA ASP A 68 17.27 -13.27 16.72
C ASP A 68 16.60 -11.92 16.46
N PRO A 69 17.00 -10.85 17.17
CA PRO A 69 16.41 -9.53 17.02
C PRO A 69 16.42 -9.10 15.56
N VAL A 70 15.22 -8.93 15.00
CA VAL A 70 15.03 -8.45 13.64
C VAL A 70 15.25 -6.95 13.64
N TYR A 71 16.30 -6.53 12.95
CA TYR A 71 16.61 -5.13 12.72
C TYR A 71 16.07 -4.70 11.37
N VAL A 72 15.31 -3.62 11.34
CA VAL A 72 14.93 -2.95 10.11
C VAL A 72 15.80 -1.70 9.97
N TYR A 73 16.41 -1.55 8.81
CA TYR A 73 17.12 -0.34 8.42
C TYR A 73 16.13 0.54 7.68
N GLU A 74 15.71 1.63 8.31
CA GLU A 74 14.85 2.61 7.67
C GLU A 74 15.72 3.72 7.07
N PRO A 75 15.52 4.11 5.80
CA PRO A 75 16.15 5.29 5.23
C PRO A 75 15.47 6.55 5.77
N TRP A 76 16.28 7.46 6.31
CA TRP A 76 15.88 8.71 6.91
C TRP A 76 16.68 9.87 6.33
N VAL A 77 16.16 11.08 6.50
CA VAL A 77 16.75 12.31 6.02
C VAL A 77 16.70 13.32 7.15
N ARG A 78 17.86 13.85 7.54
CA ARG A 78 17.96 14.99 8.44
C ARG A 78 17.84 16.25 7.61
N ALA A 79 16.77 16.99 7.83
CA ALA A 79 16.54 18.30 7.27
C ALA A 79 17.00 19.36 8.27
N THR A 80 17.91 20.25 7.87
CA THR A 80 18.46 21.30 8.73
C THR A 80 18.16 22.66 8.13
N LEU A 81 17.46 23.51 8.87
CA LEU A 81 17.27 24.92 8.57
C LEU A 81 18.25 25.72 9.44
N THR A 82 19.18 26.42 8.80
CA THR A 82 20.19 27.22 9.50
C THR A 82 19.85 28.71 9.38
N GLY A 83 19.66 29.37 10.52
CA GLY A 83 19.50 30.82 10.62
C GLY A 83 18.09 31.27 11.02
N PRO A 84 17.96 32.42 11.70
CA PRO A 84 16.66 32.92 12.11
C PRO A 84 15.84 33.34 10.88
N LEU A 85 14.60 32.84 10.78
CA LEU A 85 13.62 33.34 9.81
C LEU A 85 13.21 34.77 10.20
N THR A 86 13.98 35.76 9.79
CA THR A 86 13.65 37.16 10.04
C THR A 86 12.62 37.65 9.02
N LEU A 87 11.35 37.68 9.43
CA LEU A 87 10.29 38.34 8.66
C LEU A 87 10.47 39.86 8.77
N ARG A 88 11.29 40.41 7.87
CA ARG A 88 11.62 41.83 7.81
C ARG A 88 11.06 42.47 6.55
N HIS A 89 10.52 43.66 6.70
CA HIS A 89 10.18 44.54 5.59
C HIS A 89 10.54 45.98 5.96
N GLY A 90 11.41 46.60 5.17
CA GLY A 90 12.01 47.90 5.51
C GLY A 90 12.79 47.83 6.83
N HIS A 91 12.44 48.70 7.77
CA HIS A 91 13.05 48.78 9.10
C HIS A 91 12.20 48.15 10.21
N PHE A 92 11.09 47.48 9.86
CA PHE A 92 10.27 46.78 10.84
C PHE A 92 10.46 45.27 10.74
N THR A 93 10.62 44.64 11.90
CA THR A 93 10.70 43.18 12.07
C THR A 93 9.47 42.71 12.83
N PHE A 94 8.82 41.65 12.38
CA PHE A 94 7.75 41.03 13.16
C PHE A 94 8.30 40.36 14.42
N VAL A 95 7.69 40.63 15.59
CA VAL A 95 8.17 40.14 16.89
C VAL A 95 7.25 39.10 17.50
N ALA A 96 5.95 39.35 17.57
CA ALA A 96 5.01 38.46 18.25
C ALA A 96 3.56 38.68 17.80
N SER A 97 2.71 37.67 17.99
CA SER A 97 1.26 37.82 17.92
C SER A 97 0.66 37.86 19.33
N LEU A 98 -0.41 38.64 19.46
CA LEU A 98 -1.15 38.82 20.70
C LEU A 98 -2.59 38.32 20.48
N VAL A 99 -3.04 37.40 21.33
CA VAL A 99 -4.40 36.85 21.27
C VAL A 99 -5.15 37.25 22.53
N ALA A 100 -6.33 37.86 22.34
CA ALA A 100 -7.18 38.26 23.46
C ALA A 100 -8.03 37.07 23.92
N GLU A 101 -7.88 36.70 25.19
CA GLU A 101 -8.60 35.63 25.89
C GLU A 101 -9.44 36.21 27.04
N GLU A 102 -10.34 35.39 27.61
CA GLU A 102 -11.23 35.81 28.70
C GLU A 102 -10.47 36.29 29.96
N ALA A 103 -9.27 35.73 30.21
CA ALA A 103 -8.44 36.05 31.37
C ALA A 103 -7.31 37.07 31.09
N GLY A 104 -7.15 37.56 29.85
CA GLY A 104 -6.07 38.49 29.49
C GLY A 104 -5.57 38.33 28.05
N ILE A 105 -4.38 38.86 27.75
CA ILE A 105 -3.75 38.73 26.43
C ILE A 105 -2.58 37.75 26.51
N THR A 106 -2.60 36.73 25.66
CA THR A 106 -1.47 35.80 25.49
C THR A 106 -0.52 36.29 24.40
N VAL A 107 0.77 35.96 24.54
CA VAL A 107 1.82 36.39 23.61
C VAL A 107 2.48 35.16 22.99
N HIS A 108 2.57 35.16 21.66
CA HIS A 108 3.25 34.14 20.89
C HIS A 108 4.36 34.81 20.06
N SER A 109 5.58 34.80 20.57
CA SER A 109 6.76 35.36 19.89
C SER A 109 7.09 34.58 18.62
N ALA A 110 7.60 35.29 17.61
CA ALA A 110 8.18 34.67 16.42
C ALA A 110 9.50 33.96 16.77
N PRO A 111 9.88 32.90 16.02
CA PRO A 111 11.15 32.21 16.22
C PRO A 111 12.34 33.18 16.21
N GLY A 112 13.26 33.01 17.17
CA GLY A 112 14.42 33.90 17.36
C GLY A 112 14.10 35.33 17.81
N GLN A 113 12.85 35.65 18.18
CA GLN A 113 12.46 36.97 18.67
C GLN A 113 12.14 36.96 20.16
N GLU A 114 12.80 37.84 20.90
CA GLU A 114 12.57 38.04 22.33
C GLU A 114 11.95 39.41 22.61
N LEU A 115 11.10 39.52 23.63
CA LEU A 115 10.49 40.80 24.01
C LEU A 115 11.43 41.69 24.83
N GLY A 116 12.54 41.16 25.33
CA GLY A 116 13.56 41.95 26.04
C GLY A 116 13.02 42.69 27.28
N GLY A 117 12.00 42.14 27.95
CA GLY A 117 11.34 42.77 29.09
C GLY A 117 10.15 43.69 28.75
N TYR A 118 9.80 43.82 27.46
CA TYR A 118 8.59 44.53 27.04
C TYR A 118 7.33 43.76 27.48
N ALA A 119 6.46 44.44 28.23
CA ALA A 119 5.14 43.94 28.60
C ALA A 119 4.07 44.53 27.67
N PRO A 120 3.29 43.70 26.95
CA PRO A 120 2.19 44.20 26.14
C PRO A 120 1.15 44.94 26.98
N LYS A 121 0.38 45.85 26.35
CA LYS A 121 -0.53 46.77 27.06
C LYS A 121 -1.68 46.08 27.81
N GLY A 122 -1.94 44.80 27.56
CA GLY A 122 -3.06 44.06 28.14
C GLY A 122 -4.44 44.49 27.63
N THR A 123 -4.48 45.38 26.62
CA THR A 123 -5.69 45.93 26.02
C THR A 123 -5.74 45.67 24.51
N ASN A 124 -6.94 45.76 23.91
CA ASN A 124 -7.16 45.54 22.47
C ASN A 124 -6.86 46.76 21.58
N GLU A 125 -6.05 47.69 22.09
CA GLU A 125 -5.71 48.95 21.46
C GLU A 125 -4.64 48.76 20.38
N CYS A 126 -4.68 49.61 19.35
CA CYS A 126 -3.74 49.60 18.25
C CYS A 126 -3.03 50.96 18.21
N ASP A 127 -1.71 50.96 18.35
CA ASP A 127 -0.87 52.16 18.49
C ASP A 127 -0.92 53.06 17.25
N HIS A 128 -1.24 52.49 16.09
CA HIS A 128 -1.35 53.24 14.85
C HIS A 128 -2.67 54.00 14.74
N CYS A 129 -3.80 53.27 14.85
CA CYS A 129 -5.11 53.85 14.54
C CYS A 129 -5.84 54.40 15.76
N ASN A 130 -5.50 53.94 16.98
CA ASN A 130 -6.17 54.28 18.24
C ASN A 130 -7.71 54.16 18.23
N VAL A 131 -8.30 53.44 17.27
CA VAL A 131 -9.75 53.24 17.19
C VAL A 131 -10.16 52.13 18.16
N ALA A 132 -11.10 52.41 19.06
CA ALA A 132 -11.71 51.43 19.96
C ALA A 132 -12.47 50.36 19.18
N ARG A 133 -12.00 49.10 19.24
CA ARG A 133 -12.61 47.94 18.58
C ARG A 133 -12.35 46.69 19.43
N SER A 134 -13.26 45.72 19.39
CA SER A 134 -13.09 44.40 20.00
C SER A 134 -12.18 43.50 19.14
N ARG A 135 -10.88 43.84 19.08
CA ARG A 135 -9.90 43.05 18.32
C ARG A 135 -9.61 41.75 19.05
N THR A 136 -9.76 40.63 18.37
CA THR A 136 -9.38 39.30 18.88
C THR A 136 -7.90 38.97 18.66
N ARG A 137 -7.22 39.74 17.78
CA ARG A 137 -5.81 39.54 17.42
C ARG A 137 -5.09 40.87 17.21
N LEU A 138 -3.91 40.99 17.79
CA LEU A 138 -2.95 42.09 17.59
C LEU A 138 -1.56 41.51 17.31
N TYR A 139 -0.64 42.38 16.92
CA TYR A 139 0.70 42.02 16.50
C TYR A 139 1.72 43.01 17.04
N LEU A 140 2.90 42.53 17.39
CA LEU A 140 4.03 43.33 17.81
C LEU A 140 5.07 43.36 16.69
N VAL A 141 5.55 44.55 16.37
CA VAL A 141 6.67 44.75 15.43
C VAL A 141 7.75 45.58 16.12
N ARG A 142 9.02 45.26 15.85
CA ARG A 142 10.18 46.02 16.32
C ARG A 142 10.64 46.95 15.21
N ASP A 143 10.84 48.22 15.55
CA ASP A 143 11.60 49.14 14.72
C ASP A 143 13.09 48.91 14.91
N GLU A 144 13.79 48.48 13.88
CA GLU A 144 15.22 48.19 13.90
C GLU A 144 16.08 49.47 13.97
N ARG A 145 15.49 50.67 13.85
CA ARG A 145 16.22 51.94 13.95
C ARG A 145 16.53 52.31 15.41
N ASP A 146 15.60 52.03 16.31
CA ASP A 146 15.69 52.45 17.72
C ASP A 146 15.35 51.32 18.72
N GLY A 147 14.95 50.15 18.25
CA GLY A 147 14.59 48.98 19.05
C GLY A 147 13.19 49.05 19.67
N SER A 148 12.39 50.07 19.37
CA SER A 148 11.04 50.24 19.92
C SER A 148 10.07 49.17 19.41
N ILE A 149 9.15 48.73 20.27
CA ILE A 149 8.10 47.76 19.93
C ILE A 149 6.76 48.49 19.78
N VAL A 150 6.06 48.24 18.68
CA VAL A 150 4.78 48.85 18.33
C VAL A 150 3.69 47.79 18.27
N GLN A 151 2.56 48.01 18.96
CA GLN A 151 1.39 47.13 18.98
C GLN A 151 0.38 47.53 17.90
N LEU A 152 0.12 46.64 16.95
CA LEU A 152 -0.67 46.91 15.75
C LEU A 152 -1.85 45.94 15.60
N GLY A 153 -2.97 46.46 15.12
CA GLY A 153 -4.12 45.66 14.73
C GLY A 153 -3.95 45.01 13.35
N HIS A 154 -4.77 43.99 13.07
CA HIS A 154 -4.76 43.22 11.83
C HIS A 154 -4.74 44.08 10.55
N SER A 155 -5.55 45.13 10.45
CA SER A 155 -5.57 46.00 9.26
C SER A 155 -4.45 47.05 9.23
N CYS A 156 -3.70 47.22 10.32
CA CYS A 156 -2.68 48.26 10.45
C CYS A 156 -1.25 47.70 10.36
N ILE A 157 -1.04 46.42 10.67
CA ILE A 157 0.29 45.80 10.60
C ILE A 157 0.91 45.91 9.20
N GLU A 158 0.10 45.77 8.15
CA GLU A 158 0.54 45.87 6.76
C GLU A 158 1.16 47.25 6.43
N LEU A 159 0.76 48.32 7.12
CA LEU A 159 1.35 49.65 6.94
C LEU A 159 2.79 49.75 7.47
N TYR A 160 3.18 48.85 8.38
CA TYR A 160 4.50 48.82 9.00
C TYR A 160 5.37 47.72 8.40
N THR A 161 4.79 46.56 8.13
CA THR A 161 5.53 45.40 7.65
C THR A 161 5.33 45.13 6.17
N GLY A 162 4.47 45.84 5.44
CA GLY A 162 4.12 45.52 4.05
C GLY A 162 3.49 44.12 3.86
N ILE A 163 3.26 43.38 4.93
CA ILE A 163 2.78 41.99 4.94
C ILE A 163 1.28 42.01 5.26
N THR A 164 0.47 41.44 4.37
CA THR A 164 -0.92 41.12 4.72
C THR A 164 -0.92 40.04 5.81
N PRO A 165 -1.80 40.10 6.83
CA PRO A 165 -1.82 39.14 7.95
C PRO A 165 -2.01 37.67 7.56
N LYS A 166 -2.41 37.40 6.31
CA LYS A 166 -2.43 36.05 5.71
C LYS A 166 -1.03 35.42 5.57
N GLY A 167 0.05 36.20 5.66
CA GLY A 167 1.45 35.73 5.61
C GLY A 167 2.02 35.23 6.95
N LEU A 168 1.33 35.47 8.07
CA LEU A 168 1.80 35.15 9.42
C LEU A 168 1.74 33.66 9.78
N TRP A 169 1.08 32.83 8.95
CA TRP A 169 1.09 31.37 9.06
C TRP A 169 2.51 30.76 9.02
N ALA A 170 3.47 31.45 8.39
CA ALA A 170 4.87 30.99 8.32
C ALA A 170 5.55 30.83 9.69
N LEU A 171 5.01 31.45 10.75
CA LEU A 171 5.55 31.42 12.11
C LEU A 171 5.08 30.23 12.94
N ALA A 172 3.96 29.61 12.56
CA ALA A 172 3.43 28.36 13.16
C ALA A 172 3.75 27.13 12.29
N PHE A 173 4.55 27.33 11.23
CA PHE A 173 4.88 26.30 10.25
C PHE A 173 5.74 25.19 10.86
N ASP A 174 6.48 25.48 11.93
CA ASP A 174 7.30 24.51 12.65
C ASP A 174 6.47 23.42 13.36
N GLU A 175 5.33 23.78 13.96
CA GLU A 175 4.36 22.83 14.51
C GLU A 175 3.66 22.00 13.42
N GLU A 176 3.43 22.58 12.23
CA GLU A 176 2.88 21.86 11.07
C GLU A 176 3.90 20.87 10.47
N LEU A 177 5.21 21.17 10.61
CA LEU A 177 6.31 20.29 10.22
C LEU A 177 6.58 19.20 11.27
N ALA A 178 6.27 19.42 12.55
CA ALA A 178 6.35 18.40 13.60
C ALA A 178 5.42 17.20 13.35
N GLY A 179 4.29 17.39 12.63
CA GLY A 179 3.46 16.27 12.14
C GLY A 179 4.16 15.36 11.11
N PHE A 180 5.33 15.75 10.60
CA PHE A 180 6.16 14.90 9.74
C PHE A 180 7.25 14.16 10.52
N THR A 181 7.53 14.57 11.76
CA THR A 181 8.55 13.99 12.64
C THR A 181 7.94 12.95 13.61
N ARG A 182 8.71 12.57 14.63
CA ARG A 182 8.48 11.42 15.52
C ARG A 182 7.18 11.48 16.34
N ASP A 183 6.56 12.65 16.46
CA ASP A 183 5.39 12.89 17.32
C ASP A 183 4.04 12.50 16.70
N ASP A 184 4.02 12.12 15.42
CA ASP A 184 2.82 11.70 14.67
C ASP A 184 2.53 10.17 14.81
N LEU A 185 2.82 9.60 15.99
CA LEU A 185 2.59 8.18 16.28
C LEU A 185 1.11 7.83 16.53
N ASP A 186 0.26 8.81 16.80
CA ASP A 186 -1.17 8.61 17.07
C ASP A 186 -2.07 9.35 16.06
N GLY A 187 -2.40 8.68 14.95
CA GLY A 187 -3.65 8.96 14.23
C GLY A 187 -3.54 9.37 12.76
N GLY A 188 -3.21 8.42 11.87
CA GLY A 188 -3.46 8.59 10.43
C GLY A 188 -2.72 7.59 9.55
N PHE A 189 -3.46 6.80 8.77
CA PHE A 189 -2.91 5.94 7.71
C PHE A 189 -2.49 6.79 6.49
N GLY A 190 -1.37 7.52 6.61
CA GLY A 190 -0.60 8.00 5.47
C GLY A 190 0.16 6.85 4.78
N PRO A 191 0.66 7.02 3.55
CA PRO A 191 1.40 6.00 2.83
C PRO A 191 2.78 5.82 3.46
N ARG A 192 2.87 4.96 4.48
CA ARG A 192 4.12 4.65 5.17
C ARG A 192 4.99 3.74 4.28
N SER A 193 6.22 4.14 3.97
CA SER A 193 7.21 3.26 3.33
C SER A 193 7.91 2.40 4.37
N TYR A 194 7.14 1.60 5.11
CA TYR A 194 7.73 0.48 5.82
C TYR A 194 8.18 -0.55 4.79
N GLY A 195 9.47 -0.88 4.80
CA GLY A 195 9.99 -2.07 4.16
C GLY A 195 9.60 -3.29 5.00
N ALA A 196 8.96 -4.29 4.43
CA ALA A 196 8.82 -5.60 5.05
C ALA A 196 9.63 -6.61 4.24
N SER A 197 10.23 -7.61 4.89
CA SER A 197 10.87 -8.71 4.18
C SER A 197 9.89 -9.33 3.19
N VAL A 198 10.36 -9.58 1.97
CA VAL A 198 9.55 -10.22 0.92
C VAL A 198 8.98 -11.55 1.43
N ASP A 199 9.79 -12.32 2.14
CA ASP A 199 9.44 -13.67 2.62
C ASP A 199 8.39 -13.59 3.72
N LEU A 200 8.53 -12.62 4.62
CA LEU A 200 7.58 -12.38 5.69
C LEU A 200 6.22 -11.94 5.13
N VAL A 201 6.20 -11.08 4.12
CA VAL A 201 4.96 -10.68 3.44
C VAL A 201 4.28 -11.88 2.79
N LEU A 202 5.04 -12.73 2.10
CA LEU A 202 4.50 -13.94 1.47
C LEU A 202 3.95 -14.93 2.52
N ALA A 203 4.66 -15.13 3.63
CA ALA A 203 4.23 -16.01 4.72
C ALA A 203 2.91 -15.53 5.36
N TYR A 204 2.79 -14.23 5.68
CA TYR A 204 1.55 -13.67 6.20
C TYR A 204 0.41 -13.70 5.17
N ALA A 205 0.70 -13.38 3.92
CA ALA A 205 -0.29 -13.45 2.85
C ALA A 205 -0.82 -14.88 2.71
N PHE A 206 0.05 -15.88 2.76
CA PHE A 206 -0.31 -17.29 2.70
C PHE A 206 -1.16 -17.72 3.92
N ALA A 207 -0.82 -17.26 5.13
CA ALA A 207 -1.58 -17.55 6.34
C ALA A 207 -2.98 -16.91 6.35
N HIS A 208 -3.10 -15.63 5.95
CA HIS A 208 -4.37 -14.90 5.95
C HIS A 208 -5.34 -15.33 4.84
N SER A 209 -4.83 -15.95 3.77
CA SER A 209 -5.63 -16.31 2.59
C SER A 209 -5.95 -17.79 2.46
N ASP A 210 -5.85 -18.56 3.55
CA ASP A 210 -5.95 -20.04 3.49
C ASP A 210 -5.09 -20.61 2.35
N LYS A 211 -3.78 -20.38 2.45
CA LYS A 211 -2.79 -20.88 1.48
C LYS A 211 -3.02 -20.36 0.05
N GLY A 212 -3.60 -19.16 -0.07
CA GLY A 212 -3.92 -18.50 -1.33
C GLY A 212 -5.31 -18.78 -1.90
N ARG A 213 -6.06 -19.74 -1.35
CA ARG A 213 -7.39 -20.14 -1.87
C ARG A 213 -8.50 -19.15 -1.55
N ALA A 214 -8.42 -18.50 -0.39
CA ALA A 214 -9.37 -17.50 0.09
C ALA A 214 -8.81 -16.07 -0.02
N TYR A 215 -7.97 -15.81 -1.03
CA TYR A 215 -7.42 -14.47 -1.25
C TYR A 215 -8.53 -13.47 -1.64
N VAL A 216 -8.63 -12.36 -0.91
CA VAL A 216 -9.59 -11.29 -1.15
C VAL A 216 -8.86 -10.05 -1.69
N PRO A 217 -9.14 -9.61 -2.94
CA PRO A 217 -8.52 -8.42 -3.51
C PRO A 217 -9.04 -7.14 -2.84
N SER A 218 -8.30 -6.04 -2.96
CA SER A 218 -8.70 -4.73 -2.40
C SER A 218 -10.03 -4.20 -2.93
N SER A 219 -10.44 -4.61 -4.13
CA SER A 219 -11.74 -4.26 -4.73
C SER A 219 -12.83 -5.29 -4.45
N GLY A 220 -12.54 -6.35 -3.69
CA GLY A 220 -13.48 -7.43 -3.37
C GLY A 220 -14.43 -7.08 -2.23
N PHE A 221 -15.44 -7.93 -2.02
CA PHE A 221 -16.34 -7.81 -0.88
C PHE A 221 -15.72 -8.48 0.35
N GLY A 222 -15.69 -7.77 1.48
CA GLY A 222 -15.08 -8.24 2.74
C GLY A 222 -13.73 -7.58 3.04
N VAL A 223 -13.02 -8.11 4.04
CA VAL A 223 -11.71 -7.58 4.44
C VAL A 223 -10.65 -8.07 3.46
N ALA A 224 -10.00 -7.13 2.76
CA ALA A 224 -8.94 -7.46 1.83
C ALA A 224 -7.75 -8.12 2.53
N THR A 225 -7.19 -9.16 1.90
CA THR A 225 -6.02 -9.89 2.45
C THR A 225 -4.85 -8.95 2.71
N VAL A 226 -4.63 -7.96 1.83
CA VAL A 226 -3.57 -6.96 2.01
C VAL A 226 -3.76 -6.12 3.28
N SER A 227 -5.00 -5.84 3.68
CA SER A 227 -5.27 -5.08 4.91
C SER A 227 -4.88 -5.91 6.14
N GLN A 228 -5.20 -7.20 6.14
CA GLN A 228 -4.81 -8.11 7.23
C GLN A 228 -3.29 -8.27 7.31
N VAL A 229 -2.62 -8.46 6.17
CA VAL A 229 -1.15 -8.52 6.11
C VAL A 229 -0.51 -7.23 6.65
N ARG A 230 -1.06 -6.06 6.28
CA ARG A 230 -0.58 -4.77 6.81
C ARG A 230 -0.81 -4.62 8.31
N THR A 231 -1.95 -5.11 8.83
CA THR A 231 -2.20 -5.11 10.27
C THR A 231 -1.16 -5.94 11.00
N SER A 232 -0.89 -7.16 10.53
CA SER A 232 0.11 -8.07 11.13
C SER A 232 1.53 -7.52 11.09
N LEU A 233 1.89 -6.77 10.05
CA LEU A 233 3.26 -6.26 9.86
C LEU A 233 3.51 -4.91 10.52
N PHE A 234 2.50 -4.04 10.58
CA PHE A 234 2.71 -2.61 10.84
C PHE A 234 1.80 -2.01 11.91
N SER A 235 0.90 -2.79 12.52
CA SER A 235 -0.03 -2.29 13.53
C SER A 235 0.23 -2.93 14.89
N ASP A 236 0.03 -2.16 15.96
CA ASP A 236 0.01 -2.69 17.32
C ASP A 236 -1.29 -3.46 17.57
N ILE A 237 -1.20 -4.79 17.45
CA ILE A 237 -2.35 -5.68 17.61
C ILE A 237 -2.90 -5.72 19.05
N ASN A 238 -2.15 -5.24 20.04
CA ASN A 238 -2.60 -5.21 21.43
C ASN A 238 -3.68 -4.16 21.67
N ARG A 239 -3.76 -3.14 20.80
CA ARG A 239 -4.84 -2.14 20.79
C ARG A 239 -6.14 -2.68 20.19
N LEU A 240 -6.13 -3.86 19.59
CA LEU A 240 -7.31 -4.49 19.01
C LEU A 240 -8.18 -5.15 20.08
N LYS A 241 -9.46 -5.34 19.74
CA LYS A 241 -10.39 -6.14 20.56
C LYS A 241 -9.87 -7.57 20.66
N GLU A 242 -10.22 -8.24 21.76
CA GLU A 242 -9.69 -9.58 22.08
C GLU A 242 -9.87 -10.61 20.95
N ALA A 243 -11.05 -10.64 20.31
CA ALA A 243 -11.31 -11.55 19.20
C ALA A 243 -10.36 -11.31 18.01
N ASP A 244 -10.18 -10.05 17.62
CA ASP A 244 -9.30 -9.67 16.50
C ASP A 244 -7.83 -9.91 16.86
N ARG A 245 -7.43 -9.56 18.09
CA ARG A 245 -6.06 -9.79 18.59
C ARG A 245 -5.71 -11.28 18.55
N ASN A 246 -6.61 -12.15 19.05
CA ASN A 246 -6.40 -13.60 19.04
C ASN A 246 -6.28 -14.15 17.61
N TYR A 247 -7.07 -13.63 16.68
CA TYR A 247 -6.95 -13.97 15.25
C TYR A 247 -5.55 -13.62 14.69
N PHE A 248 -5.07 -12.40 14.93
CA PHE A 248 -3.76 -11.98 14.43
C PHE A 248 -2.59 -12.72 15.08
N ILE A 249 -2.68 -13.06 16.37
CA ILE A 249 -1.69 -13.91 17.06
C ILE A 249 -1.62 -15.30 16.41
N ALA A 250 -2.77 -15.94 16.18
CA ALA A 250 -2.82 -17.25 15.54
C ALA A 250 -2.21 -17.20 14.13
N LYS A 251 -2.52 -16.14 13.36
CA LYS A 251 -1.94 -15.93 12.03
C LYS A 251 -0.45 -15.62 12.05
N GLY A 252 0.05 -14.96 13.10
CA GLY A 252 1.49 -14.82 13.34
C GLY A 252 2.20 -16.17 13.52
N ALA A 253 1.62 -17.08 14.31
CA ALA A 253 2.18 -18.41 14.51
C ALA A 253 2.16 -19.27 13.23
N GLU A 254 1.08 -19.20 12.44
CA GLU A 254 1.02 -19.82 11.12
C GLU A 254 2.09 -19.25 10.18
N ALA A 255 2.21 -17.93 10.10
CA ALA A 255 3.18 -17.25 9.24
C ALA A 255 4.62 -17.61 9.62
N ALA A 256 4.96 -17.68 10.91
CA ALA A 256 6.28 -18.11 11.36
C ALA A 256 6.62 -19.54 10.88
N THR A 257 5.63 -20.44 10.88
CA THR A 257 5.78 -21.81 10.36
C THR A 257 6.07 -21.79 8.87
N TYR A 258 5.32 -21.02 8.08
CA TYR A 258 5.53 -20.92 6.63
C TYR A 258 6.84 -20.21 6.26
N LEU A 259 7.26 -19.23 7.05
CA LEU A 259 8.52 -18.51 6.86
C LEU A 259 9.73 -19.43 7.03
N ALA A 260 9.67 -20.36 7.99
CA ALA A 260 10.73 -21.34 8.20
C ALA A 260 10.83 -22.37 7.05
N ASP A 261 9.75 -22.58 6.31
CA ASP A 261 9.72 -23.44 5.11
C ASP A 261 10.27 -22.69 3.88
N THR A 262 11.60 -22.64 3.80
CA THR A 262 12.31 -21.99 2.68
C THR A 262 11.95 -22.57 1.31
N GLY A 263 11.59 -23.86 1.24
CA GLY A 263 11.16 -24.52 0.01
C GLY A 263 9.81 -24.01 -0.47
N LEU A 264 8.85 -23.87 0.45
CA LEU A 264 7.55 -23.26 0.16
C LEU A 264 7.68 -21.81 -0.29
N ILE A 265 8.46 -21.00 0.43
CA ILE A 265 8.66 -19.58 0.05
C ILE A 265 9.31 -19.47 -1.33
N ALA A 266 10.33 -20.29 -1.62
CA ALA A 266 10.95 -20.33 -2.94
C ALA A 266 9.95 -20.74 -4.04
N ALA A 267 9.09 -21.73 -3.78
CA ALA A 267 8.05 -22.15 -4.73
C ALA A 267 7.02 -21.04 -4.99
N ILE A 268 6.58 -20.31 -3.96
CA ILE A 268 5.68 -19.16 -4.10
C ILE A 268 6.34 -18.07 -4.95
N LYS A 269 7.63 -17.76 -4.71
CA LYS A 269 8.36 -16.77 -5.52
C LYS A 269 8.46 -17.19 -6.98
N ALA A 270 8.72 -18.47 -7.23
CA ALA A 270 8.84 -19.03 -8.57
C ALA A 270 7.52 -18.95 -9.37
N ALA A 271 6.35 -18.89 -8.71
CA ALA A 271 5.05 -18.78 -9.37
C ALA A 271 4.93 -17.57 -10.33
N VAL A 272 5.77 -16.53 -10.15
CA VAL A 272 5.76 -15.33 -11.00
C VAL A 272 6.06 -15.63 -12.47
N THR A 273 6.85 -16.67 -12.79
CA THR A 273 7.34 -16.94 -14.15
C THR A 273 6.25 -17.36 -15.12
N GLU A 274 5.15 -17.96 -14.65
CA GLU A 274 4.01 -18.29 -15.53
C GLU A 274 3.04 -17.12 -15.74
N THR A 275 3.22 -16.03 -15.00
CA THR A 275 2.47 -14.79 -15.24
C THR A 275 3.03 -14.18 -16.52
N ALA A 276 2.25 -14.23 -17.61
CA ALA A 276 2.61 -13.79 -18.97
C ALA A 276 3.80 -12.81 -18.99
N GLU A 277 4.90 -13.24 -19.61
CA GLU A 277 6.22 -12.56 -19.60
C GLU A 277 6.16 -11.06 -19.95
N ASP A 278 5.07 -10.62 -20.61
CA ASP A 278 4.83 -9.25 -21.08
C ASP A 278 3.77 -8.44 -20.31
N SER A 279 3.20 -8.95 -19.21
CA SER A 279 2.24 -8.18 -18.41
C SER A 279 2.93 -7.20 -17.44
N ASP A 280 2.40 -5.99 -17.30
CA ASP A 280 2.90 -4.99 -16.34
C ASP A 280 2.84 -5.52 -14.89
N TYR A 281 1.85 -6.35 -14.58
CA TYR A 281 1.74 -7.05 -13.29
C TYR A 281 2.90 -8.02 -13.04
N GLY A 282 3.21 -8.90 -14.01
CA GLY A 282 4.33 -9.85 -13.89
C GLY A 282 5.70 -9.14 -13.86
N ARG A 283 5.86 -8.04 -14.60
CA ARG A 283 7.08 -7.21 -14.56
C ARG A 283 7.27 -6.58 -13.18
N ASN A 284 6.22 -5.99 -12.61
CA ASN A 284 6.28 -5.37 -11.28
C ASN A 284 6.58 -6.39 -10.17
N LEU A 285 6.00 -7.60 -10.24
CA LEU A 285 6.30 -8.67 -9.29
C LEU A 285 7.76 -9.10 -9.33
N ARG A 286 8.35 -9.29 -10.53
CA ARG A 286 9.77 -9.65 -10.66
C ARG A 286 10.71 -8.62 -10.06
N VAL A 287 10.40 -7.33 -10.25
CA VAL A 287 11.17 -6.23 -9.64
C VAL A 287 11.08 -6.29 -8.11
N VAL A 288 9.90 -6.51 -7.56
CA VAL A 288 9.71 -6.61 -6.10
C VAL A 288 10.39 -7.84 -5.52
N LEU A 289 10.33 -8.99 -6.20
CA LEU A 289 10.90 -10.25 -5.75
C LEU A 289 12.43 -10.30 -5.82
N ALA A 290 13.05 -9.46 -6.65
CA ALA A 290 14.51 -9.33 -6.72
C ALA A 290 15.11 -8.62 -5.49
N GLY A 291 14.29 -7.90 -4.72
CA GLY A 291 14.69 -7.26 -3.47
C GLY A 291 14.52 -8.19 -2.26
N GLU A 292 15.26 -7.89 -1.19
CA GLU A 292 15.07 -8.54 0.11
C GLU A 292 13.85 -7.97 0.85
N HIS A 293 13.53 -6.69 0.59
CA HIS A 293 12.47 -5.93 1.25
C HIS A 293 11.53 -5.27 0.24
N VAL A 294 10.26 -5.14 0.62
CA VAL A 294 9.22 -4.47 -0.18
C VAL A 294 8.61 -3.30 0.58
N SER A 295 8.40 -2.17 -0.10
CA SER A 295 7.73 -1.01 0.49
C SER A 295 6.25 -1.27 0.78
N GLY A 296 5.68 -0.59 1.77
CA GLY A 296 4.27 -0.71 2.15
C GLY A 296 3.27 -0.50 1.00
N ARG A 297 3.63 0.29 -0.03
CA ARG A 297 2.86 0.46 -1.26
C ARG A 297 2.78 -0.83 -2.08
N ASN A 298 3.87 -1.58 -2.14
CA ASN A 298 4.01 -2.78 -2.95
C ASN A 298 3.67 -4.09 -2.21
N VAL A 299 3.34 -4.03 -0.91
CA VAL A 299 2.83 -5.19 -0.15
C VAL A 299 1.61 -5.82 -0.81
N GLY A 300 0.70 -5.02 -1.37
CA GLY A 300 -0.51 -5.54 -2.01
C GLY A 300 -0.25 -6.37 -3.26
N ILE A 301 0.64 -5.89 -4.14
CA ILE A 301 1.01 -6.65 -5.33
C ILE A 301 1.78 -7.91 -4.97
N LEU A 302 2.74 -7.84 -4.03
CA LEU A 302 3.47 -9.03 -3.58
C LEU A 302 2.55 -10.06 -2.91
N ALA A 303 1.65 -9.62 -2.03
CA ALA A 303 0.70 -10.51 -1.36
C ALA A 303 -0.26 -11.19 -2.35
N SER A 304 -0.49 -10.64 -3.54
CA SER A 304 -1.33 -11.30 -4.55
C SER A 304 -0.68 -12.55 -5.17
N LEU A 305 0.64 -12.70 -5.06
CA LEU A 305 1.38 -13.83 -5.64
C LEU A 305 0.95 -15.18 -5.04
N VAL A 306 0.55 -15.23 -3.77
CA VAL A 306 0.10 -16.49 -3.14
C VAL A 306 -1.15 -17.06 -3.80
N LYS A 307 -2.00 -16.21 -4.39
CA LYS A 307 -3.17 -16.63 -5.18
C LYS A 307 -2.74 -17.30 -6.49
N VAL A 308 -1.73 -16.75 -7.15
CA VAL A 308 -1.17 -17.32 -8.40
C VAL A 308 -0.60 -18.71 -8.11
N TYR A 309 0.22 -18.81 -7.06
CA TYR A 309 0.77 -20.09 -6.59
C TYR A 309 -0.34 -21.11 -6.26
N ALA A 310 -1.37 -20.72 -5.48
CA ALA A 310 -2.47 -21.63 -5.15
C ALA A 310 -3.21 -22.15 -6.39
N ARG A 311 -3.42 -21.30 -7.40
CA ARG A 311 -4.02 -21.69 -8.67
C ARG A 311 -3.13 -22.68 -9.44
N GLN A 312 -1.82 -22.48 -9.46
CA GLN A 312 -0.88 -23.41 -10.07
C GLN A 312 -0.92 -24.78 -9.39
N GLN A 313 -0.86 -24.80 -8.05
CA GLN A 313 -0.97 -26.05 -7.29
C GLN A 313 -2.29 -26.78 -7.55
N GLN A 314 -3.40 -26.04 -7.71
CA GLN A 314 -4.68 -26.63 -8.07
C GLN A 314 -4.63 -27.24 -9.48
N LEU A 315 -4.12 -26.50 -10.47
CA LEU A 315 -3.98 -27.01 -11.84
C LEU A 315 -3.06 -28.23 -11.92
N GLU A 316 -1.95 -28.23 -11.17
CA GLU A 316 -1.05 -29.37 -11.07
C GLU A 316 -1.71 -30.58 -10.40
N ALA A 317 -2.47 -30.36 -9.32
CA ALA A 317 -3.21 -31.42 -8.66
C ALA A 317 -4.29 -32.01 -9.59
N GLU A 318 -4.99 -31.15 -10.35
CA GLU A 318 -5.96 -31.56 -11.37
C GLU A 318 -5.29 -32.37 -12.50
N ARG A 319 -4.12 -31.93 -12.98
CA ARG A 319 -3.29 -32.65 -13.96
C ARG A 319 -2.78 -33.99 -13.43
N LYS A 320 -2.37 -34.06 -12.16
CA LYS A 320 -1.93 -35.32 -11.53
C LYS A 320 -3.08 -36.29 -11.28
N ALA A 321 -4.26 -35.77 -10.93
CA ALA A 321 -5.46 -36.58 -10.75
C ALA A 321 -6.00 -37.15 -12.07
N HIS A 322 -5.74 -36.46 -13.19
CA HIS A 322 -6.12 -36.90 -14.53
C HIS A 322 -4.89 -36.80 -15.45
N PRO A 323 -3.92 -37.74 -15.32
CA PRO A 323 -2.70 -37.70 -16.08
C PRO A 323 -3.03 -37.76 -17.57
N VAL A 324 -2.77 -36.66 -18.27
CA VAL A 324 -2.97 -36.62 -19.72
C VAL A 324 -1.81 -37.35 -20.37
N VAL A 325 -2.11 -38.43 -21.08
CA VAL A 325 -1.14 -39.20 -21.85
C VAL A 325 -0.91 -38.47 -23.18
N ALA A 326 0.36 -38.29 -23.53
CA ALA A 326 0.75 -37.71 -24.81
C ALA A 326 0.33 -38.62 -25.98
N GLY A 327 -0.02 -38.02 -27.12
CA GLY A 327 -0.52 -38.74 -28.30
C GLY A 327 -2.04 -38.72 -28.47
N PHE A 328 -2.50 -39.38 -29.54
CA PHE A 328 -3.87 -39.30 -30.06
C PHE A 328 -4.56 -40.67 -30.00
N ILE A 329 -5.89 -40.70 -29.91
CA ILE A 329 -6.65 -41.97 -29.81
C ILE A 329 -6.85 -42.70 -31.15
N GLY A 330 -6.00 -42.45 -32.15
CA GLY A 330 -6.08 -43.01 -33.50
C GLY A 330 -5.45 -42.07 -34.53
N GLU A 331 -5.53 -42.43 -35.80
CA GLU A 331 -5.06 -41.58 -36.91
C GLU A 331 -6.15 -40.66 -37.46
N VAL A 332 -5.76 -39.55 -38.09
CA VAL A 332 -6.73 -38.63 -38.72
C VAL A 332 -7.54 -39.36 -39.80
N GLY A 333 -8.87 -39.33 -39.66
CA GLY A 333 -9.82 -40.04 -40.52
C GLY A 333 -10.22 -41.42 -40.01
N GLU A 334 -9.51 -41.97 -39.02
CA GLU A 334 -9.82 -43.26 -38.41
C GLU A 334 -11.13 -43.21 -37.63
N ARG A 335 -11.87 -44.33 -37.64
CA ARG A 335 -13.09 -44.49 -36.86
C ARG A 335 -12.84 -45.35 -35.63
N VAL A 336 -12.52 -44.66 -34.55
CA VAL A 336 -12.23 -45.19 -33.21
C VAL A 336 -13.51 -45.65 -32.51
N ARG A 337 -13.41 -46.69 -31.67
CA ARG A 337 -14.56 -47.37 -31.04
C ARG A 337 -14.41 -47.42 -29.53
N ASP A 338 -15.54 -47.59 -28.85
CA ASP A 338 -15.64 -47.86 -27.41
C ASP A 338 -14.86 -46.83 -26.55
N ILE A 339 -15.13 -45.54 -26.80
CA ILE A 339 -14.49 -44.44 -26.09
C ILE A 339 -15.20 -44.22 -24.76
N SER A 340 -14.49 -44.38 -23.65
CA SER A 340 -14.94 -43.97 -22.32
C SER A 340 -14.14 -42.76 -21.88
N ALA A 341 -14.82 -41.72 -21.41
CA ALA A 341 -14.16 -40.46 -21.02
C ALA A 341 -14.92 -39.70 -19.94
N THR A 342 -14.21 -38.82 -19.25
CA THR A 342 -14.75 -37.90 -18.23
C THR A 342 -14.75 -36.47 -18.76
N ALA A 343 -15.89 -35.79 -18.71
CA ALA A 343 -16.03 -34.42 -19.15
C ALA A 343 -15.26 -33.44 -18.25
N LYS A 344 -14.42 -32.60 -18.85
CA LYS A 344 -13.58 -31.60 -18.16
C LYS A 344 -13.98 -30.17 -18.42
N THR A 345 -14.42 -29.89 -19.64
CA THR A 345 -14.92 -28.57 -20.00
C THR A 345 -16.15 -28.76 -20.85
N VAL A 346 -17.26 -28.18 -20.40
CA VAL A 346 -18.50 -28.15 -21.16
C VAL A 346 -18.93 -26.70 -21.28
N VAL A 347 -19.01 -26.20 -22.51
CA VAL A 347 -19.51 -24.85 -22.79
C VAL A 347 -20.69 -24.96 -23.74
N TYR A 348 -21.83 -24.44 -23.30
CA TYR A 348 -23.02 -24.29 -24.13
C TYR A 348 -23.02 -22.89 -24.75
N SER A 349 -23.29 -22.83 -26.04
CA SER A 349 -23.43 -21.56 -26.77
C SER A 349 -24.61 -21.63 -27.73
N GLU A 350 -25.35 -20.53 -27.81
CA GLU A 350 -26.42 -20.38 -28.80
C GLU A 350 -25.81 -19.80 -30.09
N GLY A 351 -26.01 -20.48 -31.22
CA GLY A 351 -25.62 -19.98 -32.53
C GLY A 351 -26.84 -19.80 -33.43
N ASP A 352 -26.62 -19.20 -34.60
CA ASP A 352 -27.66 -18.89 -35.60
C ASP A 352 -28.52 -20.10 -36.04
N TYR A 353 -28.04 -21.32 -35.79
CA TYR A 353 -28.67 -22.58 -36.17
C TYR A 353 -29.04 -23.47 -34.98
N GLY A 354 -29.06 -22.90 -33.76
CA GLY A 354 -29.38 -23.60 -32.52
C GLY A 354 -28.20 -23.79 -31.58
N MET A 355 -28.44 -24.52 -30.49
CA MET A 355 -27.47 -24.74 -29.41
C MET A 355 -26.31 -25.61 -29.85
N LYS A 356 -25.10 -25.20 -29.46
CA LYS A 356 -23.84 -25.94 -29.67
C LYS A 356 -23.22 -26.26 -28.32
N THR A 357 -22.56 -27.41 -28.24
CA THR A 357 -21.77 -27.80 -27.07
C THR A 357 -20.31 -27.97 -27.48
N PHE A 358 -19.43 -27.23 -26.81
CA PHE A 358 -17.99 -27.47 -26.85
C PHE A 358 -17.62 -28.35 -25.65
N LEU A 359 -17.13 -29.56 -25.92
CA LEU A 359 -16.75 -30.54 -24.92
C LEU A 359 -15.25 -30.84 -25.03
N VAL A 360 -14.55 -30.74 -23.90
CA VAL A 360 -13.22 -31.31 -23.70
C VAL A 360 -13.34 -32.40 -22.64
N ALA A 361 -12.83 -33.59 -22.94
CA ALA A 361 -12.88 -34.74 -22.06
C ALA A 361 -11.53 -35.48 -22.04
N ILE A 362 -11.29 -36.23 -20.97
CA ILE A 362 -10.11 -37.08 -20.83
C ILE A 362 -10.59 -38.54 -20.85
N THR A 363 -10.05 -39.35 -21.75
CA THR A 363 -10.39 -40.79 -21.82
C THR A 363 -9.84 -41.54 -20.61
N ASP A 364 -10.36 -42.75 -20.36
CA ASP A 364 -9.84 -43.60 -19.27
C ASP A 364 -8.35 -43.93 -19.45
N ASP A 365 -7.90 -44.02 -20.71
CA ASP A 365 -6.48 -44.19 -21.08
C ASP A 365 -5.67 -42.88 -21.01
N GLY A 366 -6.28 -41.78 -20.58
CA GLY A 366 -5.63 -40.49 -20.34
C GLY A 366 -5.49 -39.58 -21.55
N HIS A 367 -6.00 -39.91 -22.74
CA HIS A 367 -5.91 -39.04 -23.90
C HIS A 367 -6.96 -37.91 -23.88
N THR A 368 -6.60 -36.73 -24.38
CA THR A 368 -7.56 -35.61 -24.47
C THR A 368 -8.38 -35.69 -25.76
N VAL A 369 -9.70 -35.58 -25.63
CA VAL A 369 -10.66 -35.60 -26.73
C VAL A 369 -11.46 -34.31 -26.75
N VAL A 370 -11.60 -33.71 -27.93
CA VAL A 370 -12.38 -32.48 -28.15
C VAL A 370 -13.54 -32.77 -29.10
N TRP A 371 -14.74 -32.40 -28.68
CA TRP A 371 -15.94 -32.51 -29.52
C TRP A 371 -16.71 -31.20 -29.59
N ASN A 372 -16.83 -30.69 -30.82
CA ASN A 372 -17.73 -29.60 -31.18
C ASN A 372 -19.07 -30.19 -31.64
N ALA A 373 -20.04 -30.31 -30.74
CA ALA A 373 -21.37 -30.81 -31.05
C ALA A 373 -22.27 -29.67 -31.55
N SER A 374 -23.01 -29.93 -32.62
CA SER A 374 -24.03 -29.01 -33.16
C SER A 374 -25.40 -29.17 -32.46
N LYS A 375 -25.40 -29.64 -31.21
CA LYS A 375 -26.58 -29.80 -30.36
C LYS A 375 -26.18 -29.71 -28.89
N ALA A 376 -27.15 -29.45 -28.01
CA ALA A 376 -26.98 -29.65 -26.58
C ALA A 376 -26.77 -31.14 -26.26
N LEU A 377 -25.85 -31.44 -25.35
CA LEU A 377 -25.49 -32.80 -24.94
C LEU A 377 -26.02 -33.20 -23.56
N ASP A 378 -26.62 -32.28 -22.81
CA ASP A 378 -27.09 -32.51 -21.42
C ASP A 378 -26.02 -33.19 -20.55
N ILE A 379 -24.78 -32.73 -20.69
CA ILE A 379 -23.59 -33.20 -19.95
C ILE A 379 -23.03 -32.07 -19.10
N GLU A 380 -22.59 -32.39 -17.89
CA GLU A 380 -21.93 -31.45 -16.99
C GLU A 380 -20.44 -31.79 -16.78
N VAL A 381 -19.68 -30.84 -16.24
CA VAL A 381 -18.28 -31.07 -15.88
C VAL A 381 -18.22 -32.11 -14.76
N GLY A 382 -17.42 -33.16 -14.94
CA GLY A 382 -17.28 -34.27 -14.01
C GLY A 382 -18.08 -35.52 -14.41
N ASP A 383 -19.09 -35.40 -15.29
CA ASP A 383 -19.83 -36.56 -15.79
C ASP A 383 -18.91 -37.49 -16.59
N THR A 384 -19.17 -38.79 -16.47
CA THR A 384 -18.53 -39.79 -17.32
C THR A 384 -19.46 -40.12 -18.48
N PHE A 385 -18.90 -40.46 -19.63
CA PHE A 385 -19.69 -40.86 -20.79
C PHE A 385 -18.98 -41.91 -21.61
N THR A 386 -19.78 -42.67 -22.36
CA THR A 386 -19.29 -43.63 -23.34
C THR A 386 -19.79 -43.27 -24.73
N MET A 387 -18.97 -43.54 -25.75
CA MET A 387 -19.32 -43.43 -27.16
C MET A 387 -18.98 -44.74 -27.86
N GLY A 388 -19.94 -45.34 -28.56
CA GLY A 388 -19.70 -46.58 -29.31
C GLY A 388 -18.71 -46.42 -30.46
N ALA A 389 -18.70 -45.27 -31.13
CA ALA A 389 -17.66 -44.92 -32.12
C ALA A 389 -17.67 -43.44 -32.44
N ALA A 390 -16.50 -42.87 -32.75
CA ALA A 390 -16.32 -41.53 -33.31
C ALA A 390 -15.26 -41.54 -34.42
N THR A 391 -15.26 -40.53 -35.29
CA THR A 391 -14.21 -40.38 -36.31
C THR A 391 -13.24 -39.29 -35.87
N VAL A 392 -11.94 -39.59 -35.91
CA VAL A 392 -10.89 -38.60 -35.69
C VAL A 392 -10.93 -37.62 -36.86
N LYS A 393 -11.25 -36.35 -36.56
CA LYS A 393 -11.33 -35.28 -37.54
C LYS A 393 -9.97 -34.61 -37.74
N ALA A 394 -9.24 -34.39 -36.64
CA ALA A 394 -7.96 -33.73 -36.64
C ALA A 394 -7.18 -34.06 -35.36
N HIS A 395 -5.87 -33.93 -35.45
CA HIS A 395 -4.97 -33.84 -34.31
C HIS A 395 -4.65 -32.37 -34.08
N ASP A 396 -4.73 -31.93 -32.84
CA ASP A 396 -4.44 -30.56 -32.44
C ASP A 396 -3.50 -30.56 -31.22
N ASN A 397 -2.83 -29.44 -30.97
CA ASN A 397 -2.00 -29.25 -29.79
C ASN A 397 -2.34 -27.91 -29.14
N TYR A 398 -2.84 -27.96 -27.90
CA TYR A 398 -3.24 -26.78 -27.16
C TYR A 398 -2.40 -26.65 -25.89
N HIS A 399 -1.58 -25.60 -25.82
CA HIS A 399 -0.63 -25.37 -24.73
C HIS A 399 0.25 -26.60 -24.38
N GLY A 400 0.73 -27.31 -25.41
CA GLY A 400 1.60 -28.48 -25.23
C GLY A 400 0.86 -29.78 -24.90
N VAL A 401 -0.48 -29.78 -24.91
CA VAL A 401 -1.30 -30.98 -24.72
C VAL A 401 -1.87 -31.45 -26.05
N ASP A 402 -1.60 -32.70 -26.41
CA ASP A 402 -2.16 -33.34 -27.61
C ASP A 402 -3.66 -33.58 -27.45
N GLN A 403 -4.43 -33.14 -28.44
CA GLN A 403 -5.88 -33.22 -28.46
C GLN A 403 -6.36 -33.95 -29.71
N THR A 404 -7.24 -34.94 -29.52
CA THR A 404 -7.91 -35.61 -30.63
C THR A 404 -9.27 -34.96 -30.87
N VAL A 405 -9.40 -34.22 -31.97
CA VAL A 405 -10.68 -33.62 -32.36
C VAL A 405 -11.55 -34.69 -33.01
N ILE A 406 -12.70 -35.00 -32.43
CA ILE A 406 -13.60 -36.03 -32.93
C ILE A 406 -14.85 -35.44 -33.60
N THR A 407 -15.43 -36.22 -34.50
CA THR A 407 -16.70 -35.90 -35.16
C THR A 407 -17.55 -37.15 -35.34
N ARG A 408 -18.85 -36.94 -35.55
CA ARG A 408 -19.86 -37.99 -35.78
C ARG A 408 -19.79 -39.12 -34.73
N PRO A 409 -19.85 -38.79 -33.43
CA PRO A 409 -19.95 -39.83 -32.41
C PRO A 409 -21.29 -40.53 -32.49
N SER A 410 -21.31 -41.79 -32.07
CA SER A 410 -22.48 -42.66 -32.09
C SER A 410 -22.66 -43.32 -30.73
N LYS A 411 -23.93 -43.60 -30.37
CA LYS A 411 -24.30 -44.24 -29.10
C LYS A 411 -23.70 -43.52 -27.87
N LEU A 412 -23.88 -42.20 -27.79
CA LEU A 412 -23.48 -41.44 -26.61
C LEU A 412 -24.39 -41.84 -25.43
N ALA A 413 -23.78 -42.33 -24.35
CA ALA A 413 -24.46 -42.59 -23.09
C ALA A 413 -23.72 -41.89 -21.96
N ILE A 414 -24.43 -41.03 -21.21
CA ILE A 414 -23.87 -40.19 -20.15
C ILE A 414 -24.23 -40.82 -18.80
N SER A 415 -23.27 -40.83 -17.89
CA SER A 415 -23.40 -41.27 -16.51
C SER A 415 -23.04 -40.07 -15.60
N PRO A 416 -24.01 -39.52 -14.85
CA PRO A 416 -23.77 -38.37 -14.01
C PRO A 416 -22.67 -38.63 -12.98
N ALA A 417 -21.87 -37.61 -12.68
CA ALA A 417 -20.94 -37.66 -11.56
C ALA A 417 -21.72 -37.94 -10.27
N ALA A 418 -21.21 -38.86 -9.43
CA ALA A 418 -21.80 -39.07 -8.12
C ALA A 418 -21.77 -37.74 -7.34
N ALA A 419 -22.95 -37.23 -6.96
CA ALA A 419 -23.03 -36.02 -6.15
C ALA A 419 -22.15 -36.21 -4.91
N PRO A 420 -21.27 -35.25 -4.57
CA PRO A 420 -20.51 -35.36 -3.34
C PRO A 420 -21.51 -35.49 -2.19
N SER A 421 -21.40 -36.57 -1.42
CA SER A 421 -22.23 -36.69 -0.22
C SER A 421 -21.94 -35.48 0.64
N LEU A 422 -22.95 -34.65 0.85
CA LEU A 422 -22.90 -33.60 1.85
C LEU A 422 -22.77 -34.31 3.20
N ALA A 423 -21.52 -34.46 3.66
CA ALA A 423 -21.24 -34.79 5.03
C ALA A 423 -21.75 -33.63 5.88
N SER A 424 -22.98 -33.76 6.36
CA SER A 424 -23.51 -32.97 7.47
C SER A 424 -22.66 -33.28 8.70
N GLY A 425 -21.79 -32.35 9.07
CA GLY A 425 -20.98 -32.34 10.29
C GLY A 425 -20.87 -30.91 10.80
#